data_AF-A0A238BVN6-F1
#
_entry.id   AF-A0A238BVN6-F1
#
_cell.length_a   1.000
_cell.length_b   1.000
_cell.length_c   1.000
_cell.angle_alpha   90.00
_cell.angle_beta   90.00
_cell.angle_gamma   90.00
#
_symmetry.space_group_name_H-M   'P 1'
#
loop_
_entity.id
_entity.type
_entity.pdbx_description
1 polymer ?
#
loop_
_entity_poly.entity_id
_entity_poly.type
_entity_poly.pdbx_seq_one_letter_code
_entity_poly.pdbx_strand_id
1 'polypeptide(L)'
;MGKIMKPGKVVLVLGGRFAGRKAIIVKAYDEGSSDRAYSHALIAGIDKYPLVVTKRMGKKKIKSRSKLRPFVGIASYSNLLPTRFVLTYYSFLPNIIENPVLIKTDITMHKYSVDVLLDKNLVNKDVLKEPGKKRRARMEIKSKFEERYKTGKNRWFFTKLPCPPYIFIVTRTMIEYHMHHHLLKYFISALYDYWFIDAQPT
;
A
#
# COMPACT_ATOMS: atom_id res chain seq x y z
N MET A 1 19.82 -9.16 10.26
CA MET A 1 18.54 -9.39 9.55
C MET A 1 18.08 -8.08 8.92
N GLY A 2 17.63 -8.09 7.66
CA GLY A 2 17.25 -6.87 6.94
C GLY A 2 15.90 -6.30 7.39
N LYS A 3 15.80 -4.97 7.53
CA LYS A 3 14.57 -4.28 7.94
C LYS A 3 13.44 -4.46 6.92
N ILE A 4 12.33 -5.07 7.34
CA ILE A 4 11.20 -5.42 6.48
C ILE A 4 10.30 -4.21 6.19
N MET A 5 10.10 -3.32 7.16
CA MET A 5 9.22 -2.15 7.06
C MET A 5 9.98 -0.90 6.63
N LYS A 6 10.28 -0.82 5.33
CA LYS A 6 10.92 0.33 4.70
C LYS A 6 9.87 1.29 4.12
N PRO A 7 10.16 2.59 4.02
CA PRO A 7 9.34 3.52 3.24
C PRO A 7 9.26 3.04 1.79
N GLY A 8 8.11 3.22 1.17
CA GLY A 8 7.84 2.64 -0.15
C GLY A 8 7.57 1.14 -0.11
N LYS A 9 7.16 0.55 1.02
CA LYS A 9 6.62 -0.82 1.00
C LYS A 9 5.11 -0.81 0.97
N VAL A 10 4.53 -1.73 0.21
CA VAL A 10 3.08 -1.95 0.25
C VAL A 10 2.75 -2.84 1.43
N VAL A 11 1.77 -2.40 2.20
CA VAL A 11 1.28 -3.06 3.39
C VAL A 11 -0.24 -3.17 3.33
N LEU A 12 -0.76 -4.16 4.03
CA LEU A 12 -2.19 -4.30 4.25
C LEU A 12 -2.51 -3.96 5.70
N VAL A 13 -3.57 -3.18 5.90
CA VAL A 13 -4.01 -2.78 7.23
C VAL A 13 -4.90 -3.89 7.81
N LEU A 14 -4.51 -4.42 8.96
CA LEU A 14 -5.22 -5.52 9.62
C LEU A 14 -6.36 -5.04 10.52
N GLY A 15 -6.24 -3.86 11.13
CA GLY A 15 -7.17 -3.37 12.15
C GLY A 15 -7.60 -1.91 11.99
N GLY A 16 -8.67 -1.54 12.70
CA GLY A 16 -9.23 -0.18 12.74
C GLY A 16 -10.13 0.14 11.55
N ARG A 17 -10.46 1.44 11.38
CA ARG A 17 -11.37 1.94 10.34
C ARG A 17 -10.97 1.54 8.91
N PHE A 18 -9.68 1.37 8.67
CA PHE A 18 -9.13 1.05 7.35
C PHE A 18 -8.70 -0.42 7.21
N ALA A 19 -9.21 -1.32 8.06
CA ALA A 19 -8.93 -2.75 7.96
C ALA A 19 -9.28 -3.33 6.58
N GLY A 20 -8.45 -4.26 6.10
CA GLY A 20 -8.56 -4.88 4.77
C GLY A 20 -8.19 -3.96 3.61
N ARG A 21 -7.70 -2.73 3.88
CA ARG A 21 -7.23 -1.80 2.84
C ARG A 21 -5.72 -1.93 2.63
N LYS A 22 -5.33 -1.77 1.37
CA LYS A 22 -3.94 -1.67 0.90
C LYS A 22 -3.45 -0.25 1.09
N ALA A 23 -2.23 -0.13 1.62
CA ALA A 23 -1.58 1.13 1.87
C ALA A 23 -0.08 1.03 1.57
N ILE A 24 0.54 2.19 1.48
CA ILE A 24 1.96 2.39 1.24
C ILE A 24 2.54 3.06 2.48
N ILE A 25 3.67 2.57 2.95
CA ILE A 25 4.44 3.25 4.01
C ILE A 25 5.11 4.48 3.41
N VAL A 26 4.74 5.65 3.90
CA VAL A 26 5.37 6.93 3.51
C VAL A 26 6.60 7.20 4.37
N LYS A 27 6.45 7.02 5.68
CA LYS A 27 7.51 7.21 6.67
C LYS A 27 7.40 6.16 7.76
N ALA A 28 8.53 5.52 8.04
CA ALA A 28 8.69 4.55 9.11
C ALA A 28 9.23 5.26 10.36
N TYR A 29 8.70 4.92 11.53
CA TYR A 29 9.16 5.40 12.83
C TYR A 29 9.35 4.19 13.75
N ASP A 30 10.58 3.68 13.79
CA ASP A 30 10.88 2.42 14.47
C ASP A 30 11.14 2.63 15.97
N GLU A 31 11.76 3.75 16.32
CA GLU A 31 12.08 4.17 17.69
C GLU A 31 10.91 4.89 18.39
N GLY A 32 9.75 4.96 17.72
CA GLY A 32 8.61 5.72 18.22
C GLY A 32 8.73 7.23 17.95
N SER A 33 7.87 7.99 18.59
CA SER A 33 7.75 9.46 18.49
C SER A 33 7.40 9.98 19.88
N SER A 34 7.62 11.27 20.15
CA SER A 34 7.12 11.92 21.37
C SER A 34 5.62 11.65 21.61
N ASP A 35 4.80 11.69 20.56
CA ASP A 35 3.37 11.40 20.64
C ASP A 35 3.05 9.91 20.98
N ARG A 36 3.94 8.98 20.62
CA ARG A 36 3.69 7.52 20.63
C ARG A 36 4.99 6.74 20.82
N ALA A 37 5.14 6.08 21.97
CA ALA A 37 6.34 5.32 22.30
C ALA A 37 6.55 4.03 21.46
N TYR A 38 5.52 3.53 20.78
CA TYR A 38 5.61 2.29 20.01
C TYR A 38 5.99 2.53 18.54
N SER A 39 6.53 1.49 17.88
CA SER A 39 6.91 1.54 16.46
C SER A 39 5.70 1.65 15.54
N HIS A 40 5.70 2.64 14.64
CA HIS A 40 4.57 2.93 13.77
C HIS A 40 5.00 3.49 12.42
N ALA A 41 4.10 3.39 11.43
CA ALA A 41 4.26 3.98 10.12
C ALA A 41 3.20 5.03 9.84
N LEU A 42 3.62 6.09 9.13
CA LEU A 42 2.72 6.94 8.38
C LEU A 42 2.39 6.26 7.06
N ILE A 43 1.09 6.02 6.84
CA ILE A 43 0.59 5.25 5.71
C ILE A 43 -0.32 6.09 4.82
N ALA A 44 -0.24 5.86 3.51
CA ALA A 44 -1.13 6.40 2.49
C ALA A 44 -1.76 5.25 1.72
N GLY A 45 -3.09 5.16 1.68
CA GLY A 45 -3.78 4.02 1.10
C GLY A 45 -5.08 4.37 0.40
N ILE A 46 -5.77 3.33 -0.07
CA ILE A 46 -7.04 3.46 -0.78
C ILE A 46 -8.17 2.95 0.13
N ASP A 47 -9.13 3.81 0.43
CA ASP A 47 -10.33 3.44 1.18
C ASP A 47 -11.43 2.99 0.22
N LYS A 48 -11.72 3.77 -0.81
CA LYS A 48 -12.65 3.35 -1.88
C LYS A 48 -11.86 3.02 -3.13
N TYR A 49 -11.79 1.73 -3.46
CA TYR A 49 -11.21 1.21 -4.69
C TYR A 49 -12.05 1.57 -5.92
N PRO A 50 -11.41 1.75 -7.09
CA PRO A 50 -12.14 1.85 -8.34
C PRO A 50 -12.82 0.51 -8.64
N LEU A 51 -14.04 0.57 -9.17
CA LEU A 51 -14.78 -0.62 -9.57
C LEU A 51 -14.41 -1.01 -11.01
N VAL A 52 -14.50 -2.30 -11.32
CA VAL A 52 -14.22 -2.83 -12.66
C VAL A 52 -15.09 -2.13 -13.71
N VAL A 53 -14.45 -1.72 -14.80
CA VAL A 53 -15.08 -1.04 -15.93
C VAL A 53 -15.11 -2.00 -17.11
N THR A 54 -16.29 -2.17 -17.72
CA THR A 54 -16.49 -2.96 -18.94
C THR A 54 -16.79 -2.04 -20.12
N LYS A 55 -16.40 -2.44 -21.34
CA LYS A 55 -16.57 -1.63 -22.56
C LYS A 55 -18.01 -1.18 -22.84
N ARG A 56 -19.01 -1.97 -22.43
CA ARG A 56 -20.45 -1.68 -22.60
C ARG A 56 -20.99 -0.53 -21.74
N MET A 57 -20.21 -0.02 -20.78
CA MET A 57 -20.71 1.00 -19.85
C MET A 57 -20.72 2.39 -20.47
N GLY A 58 -21.75 3.19 -20.18
CA GLY A 58 -21.80 4.60 -20.57
C GLY A 58 -20.81 5.48 -19.80
N LYS A 59 -20.39 6.60 -20.41
CA LYS A 59 -19.39 7.54 -19.87
C LYS A 59 -19.70 8.02 -18.44
N LYS A 60 -20.98 8.26 -18.11
CA LYS A 60 -21.43 8.65 -16.75
C LYS A 60 -21.14 7.58 -15.70
N LYS A 61 -21.41 6.31 -16.04
CA LYS A 61 -21.17 5.14 -15.17
C LYS A 61 -19.68 4.87 -15.00
N ILE A 62 -18.90 5.04 -16.07
CA ILE A 62 -17.44 4.93 -16.05
C ILE A 62 -16.84 5.95 -15.07
N LYS A 63 -17.21 7.23 -15.18
CA LYS A 63 -16.73 8.29 -14.26
C LYS A 63 -17.01 7.96 -12.80
N SER A 64 -18.22 7.44 -12.52
CA SER A 64 -18.63 7.09 -11.15
C SER A 64 -17.87 5.87 -10.60
N ARG A 65 -17.55 4.89 -11.45
CA ARG A 65 -16.81 3.67 -11.07
C ARG A 65 -15.31 3.89 -10.88
N SER A 66 -14.70 4.78 -11.67
CA SER A 66 -13.27 5.11 -11.56
C SER A 66 -12.94 6.02 -10.36
N LYS A 67 -13.94 6.55 -9.65
CA LYS A 67 -13.73 7.46 -8.52
C LYS A 67 -13.03 6.75 -7.36
N LEU A 68 -11.81 7.17 -7.06
CA LEU A 68 -11.00 6.72 -5.94
C LEU A 68 -11.21 7.61 -4.70
N ARG A 69 -11.19 7.01 -3.50
CA ARG A 69 -11.04 7.75 -2.24
C ARG A 69 -9.77 7.29 -1.51
N PRO A 70 -8.71 8.11 -1.48
CA PRO A 70 -7.53 7.80 -0.68
C PRO A 70 -7.72 8.17 0.79
N PHE A 71 -6.88 7.60 1.64
CA PHE A 71 -6.74 7.96 3.04
C PHE A 71 -5.28 8.11 3.43
N VAL A 72 -5.04 8.92 4.45
CA VAL A 72 -3.77 9.05 5.14
C VAL A 72 -4.01 8.79 6.61
N GLY A 73 -3.16 7.99 7.22
CA GLY A 73 -3.28 7.65 8.62
C GLY A 73 -1.95 7.19 9.20
N ILE A 74 -1.93 6.99 10.50
CA ILE A 74 -0.79 6.40 11.21
C ILE A 74 -1.24 5.04 11.71
N ALA A 75 -0.46 4.01 11.45
CA ALA A 75 -0.73 2.64 11.89
C ALA A 75 0.47 2.08 12.65
N SER A 76 0.20 1.32 13.71
CA SER A 76 1.22 0.50 14.38
C SER A 76 1.74 -0.57 13.45
N TYR A 77 3.00 -0.98 13.61
CA TYR A 77 3.55 -2.14 12.90
C TYR A 77 2.81 -3.43 13.18
N SER A 78 2.26 -3.61 14.39
CA SER A 78 1.41 -4.78 14.71
C SER A 78 0.14 -4.85 13.86
N ASN A 79 -0.38 -3.70 13.43
CA ASN A 79 -1.61 -3.59 12.64
C ASN A 79 -1.34 -3.59 11.13
N LEU A 80 -0.10 -3.84 10.71
CA LEU A 80 0.31 -3.84 9.31
C LEU A 80 0.83 -5.22 8.93
N LEU A 81 0.28 -5.79 7.87
CA LEU A 81 0.80 -6.98 7.23
C LEU A 81 1.73 -6.55 6.08
N PRO A 82 3.04 -6.85 6.15
CA PRO A 82 3.94 -6.56 5.04
C PRO A 82 3.63 -7.48 3.86
N THR A 83 3.54 -6.89 2.67
CA THR A 83 3.37 -7.66 1.43
C THR A 83 4.72 -7.82 0.72
N ARG A 84 4.76 -8.74 -0.26
CA ARG A 84 5.93 -8.93 -1.13
C ARG A 84 6.20 -7.70 -2.02
N PHE A 85 5.19 -6.87 -2.26
CA PHE A 85 5.29 -5.75 -3.19
C PHE A 85 6.08 -4.58 -2.59
N VAL A 86 7.06 -4.09 -3.33
CA VAL A 86 7.94 -2.99 -2.97
C VAL A 86 7.81 -1.90 -4.02
N LEU A 87 7.78 -0.64 -3.60
CA LEU A 87 7.84 0.53 -4.45
C LEU A 87 9.31 0.83 -4.71
N THR A 88 9.77 0.55 -5.92
CA THR A 88 11.08 1.04 -6.35
C THR A 88 10.90 2.52 -6.71
N TYR A 89 11.54 3.41 -5.96
CA TYR A 89 11.77 4.77 -6.42
C TYR A 89 12.84 4.69 -7.52
N TYR A 90 12.54 5.21 -8.71
CA TYR A 90 13.62 5.65 -9.60
C TYR A 90 14.22 6.89 -8.96
N SER A 91 15.41 6.74 -8.37
CA SER A 91 16.29 7.86 -8.08
C SER A 91 16.74 8.43 -9.43
N PHE A 92 16.00 9.39 -9.98
CA PHE A 92 16.60 10.30 -10.93
C PHE A 92 17.54 11.17 -10.10
N LEU A 93 18.82 10.81 -10.05
CA LEU A 93 19.85 11.75 -9.61
C LEU A 93 19.90 12.84 -10.70
N PRO A 94 19.59 14.11 -10.40
CA PRO A 94 19.84 15.16 -11.35
C PRO A 94 21.35 15.42 -11.38
N ASN A 95 21.96 15.18 -12.55
CA ASN A 95 23.16 15.85 -13.09
C ASN A 95 24.54 15.35 -12.56
N ILE A 96 25.63 15.17 -13.32
CA ILE A 96 26.06 15.53 -14.70
C ILE A 96 27.34 14.69 -15.04
N ILE A 97 27.63 14.48 -16.35
CA ILE A 97 28.85 13.92 -17.02
C ILE A 97 29.01 12.37 -17.15
N GLU A 98 28.75 11.93 -18.39
CA GLU A 98 29.45 10.92 -19.21
C GLU A 98 29.88 9.59 -18.59
N ASN A 99 29.05 8.55 -18.80
CA ASN A 99 29.36 7.37 -19.62
C ASN A 99 28.17 6.38 -19.56
N PRO A 100 27.49 6.06 -20.68
CA PRO A 100 26.33 5.18 -20.66
C PRO A 100 26.77 3.70 -20.66
N VAL A 101 27.05 3.15 -19.48
CA VAL A 101 27.18 1.68 -19.36
C VAL A 101 25.78 1.10 -19.19
N LEU A 102 25.22 0.65 -20.32
CA LEU A 102 24.04 -0.22 -20.37
C LEU A 102 24.36 -1.56 -19.71
N ILE A 103 24.12 -1.67 -18.41
CA ILE A 103 23.99 -2.97 -17.77
C ILE A 103 22.50 -3.33 -17.79
N LYS A 104 22.05 -3.94 -18.89
CA LYS A 104 20.91 -4.88 -18.84
C LYS A 104 21.37 -6.07 -18.00
N THR A 105 21.13 -6.02 -16.69
CA THR A 105 21.11 -7.23 -15.87
C THR A 105 19.73 -7.39 -15.28
N ASP A 106 19.15 -8.51 -15.68
CA ASP A 106 18.03 -9.23 -15.08
C ASP A 106 16.64 -8.63 -15.25
N ILE A 107 16.04 -9.06 -16.36
CA ILE A 107 14.61 -9.26 -16.55
C ILE A 107 14.10 -10.19 -15.43
N THR A 108 13.85 -9.64 -14.24
CA THR A 108 13.04 -10.28 -13.20
C THR A 108 12.11 -9.25 -12.54
N MET A 109 10.91 -9.20 -13.11
CA MET A 109 9.68 -8.68 -12.50
C MET A 109 9.67 -7.22 -11.99
N HIS A 110 9.77 -6.27 -12.91
CA HIS A 110 9.20 -4.91 -12.74
C HIS A 110 7.64 -4.90 -12.70
N LYS A 111 6.97 -6.04 -12.50
CA LYS A 111 5.50 -6.18 -12.50
C LYS A 111 4.85 -5.59 -11.23
N TYR A 112 5.65 -5.13 -10.25
CA TYR A 112 5.20 -4.96 -8.87
C TYR A 112 5.60 -3.64 -8.18
N SER A 113 6.37 -2.77 -8.84
CA SER A 113 6.71 -1.46 -8.27
C SER A 113 5.60 -0.45 -8.51
N VAL A 114 4.96 0.04 -7.44
CA VAL A 114 4.07 1.22 -7.51
C VAL A 114 4.96 2.44 -7.27
N ASP A 115 5.60 3.02 -8.30
CA ASP A 115 6.47 4.18 -8.07
C ASP A 115 5.57 5.40 -7.73
N VAL A 116 5.48 5.81 -6.47
CA VAL A 116 4.71 7.01 -6.09
C VAL A 116 5.68 7.93 -5.41
N LEU A 117 6.03 9.01 -6.11
CA LEU A 117 6.76 10.13 -5.53
C LEU A 117 5.81 10.84 -4.56
N LEU A 118 5.75 10.36 -3.32
CA LEU A 118 5.04 11.06 -2.25
C LEU A 118 6.01 12.04 -1.62
N ASP A 119 5.65 13.32 -1.66
CA ASP A 119 6.43 14.38 -1.04
C ASP A 119 6.35 14.19 0.47
N LYS A 120 7.46 13.72 1.05
CA LYS A 120 7.60 13.45 2.49
C LYS A 120 7.26 14.70 3.32
N ASN A 121 7.40 15.89 2.73
CA ASN A 121 7.11 17.16 3.37
C ASN A 121 5.61 17.47 3.45
N LEU A 122 4.81 17.04 2.47
CA LEU A 122 3.36 17.25 2.53
C LEU A 122 2.68 16.20 3.42
N VAL A 123 3.15 14.95 3.36
CA VAL A 123 2.59 13.85 4.14
C VAL A 123 3.38 13.71 5.43
N ASN A 124 3.04 14.55 6.42
CA ASN A 124 3.66 14.59 7.74
C ASN A 124 2.68 14.26 8.87
N LYS A 125 3.22 13.97 10.06
CA LYS A 125 2.42 13.66 11.26
C LYS A 125 1.55 14.85 11.70
N ASP A 126 2.11 16.05 11.70
CA ASP A 126 1.41 17.26 12.16
C ASP A 126 0.30 17.70 11.20
N VAL A 127 0.47 17.40 9.92
CA VAL A 127 -0.53 17.60 8.86
C VAL A 127 -1.81 16.79 9.13
N LEU A 128 -1.73 15.72 9.91
CA LEU A 128 -2.90 14.90 10.27
C LEU A 128 -3.70 15.44 11.46
N LYS A 129 -3.12 16.31 12.29
CA LYS A 129 -3.79 16.93 13.44
C LYS A 129 -4.83 17.96 12.96
N GLU A 130 -4.46 18.77 11.96
CA GLU A 130 -5.37 19.78 11.38
C GLU A 130 -6.21 19.23 10.20
N PRO A 131 -7.53 19.50 10.17
CA PRO A 131 -8.42 18.99 9.11
C PRO A 131 -8.15 19.62 7.73
N GLY A 132 -7.72 20.88 7.68
CA GLY A 132 -7.43 21.61 6.43
C GLY A 132 -6.23 21.02 5.68
N LYS A 133 -5.10 20.86 6.38
CA LYS A 133 -3.88 20.25 5.80
C LYS A 133 -4.11 18.78 5.43
N LYS A 134 -4.85 18.03 6.25
CA LYS A 134 -5.28 16.64 5.94
C LYS A 134 -6.15 16.54 4.68
N ARG A 135 -6.96 17.55 4.37
CA ARG A 135 -7.72 17.60 3.10
C ARG A 135 -6.79 17.81 1.91
N ARG A 136 -5.80 18.71 2.01
CA ARG A 136 -4.79 18.97 0.97
C ARG A 136 -3.97 17.72 0.65
N ALA A 137 -3.41 17.06 1.67
CA ALA A 137 -2.65 15.81 1.50
C ALA A 137 -3.48 14.70 0.82
N ARG A 138 -4.76 14.56 1.17
CA ARG A 138 -5.65 13.59 0.50
C ARG A 138 -5.91 13.93 -0.96
N MET A 139 -6.02 15.21 -1.32
CA MET A 139 -6.24 15.64 -2.71
C MET A 139 -5.00 15.35 -3.57
N GLU A 140 -3.80 15.58 -3.04
CA GLU A 140 -2.57 15.25 -3.76
C GLU A 140 -2.43 13.74 -4.00
N ILE A 141 -2.59 12.93 -2.96
CA ILE A 141 -2.53 11.47 -3.08
C ILE A 141 -3.59 10.97 -4.06
N LYS A 142 -4.75 11.63 -4.10
CA LYS A 142 -5.80 11.31 -5.05
C LYS A 142 -5.34 11.55 -6.49
N SER A 143 -4.73 12.69 -6.81
CA SER A 143 -4.19 12.97 -8.15
C SER A 143 -3.17 11.90 -8.55
N LYS A 144 -2.19 11.64 -7.68
CA LYS A 144 -1.12 10.66 -7.90
C LYS A 144 -1.69 9.26 -8.16
N PHE A 145 -2.67 8.82 -7.37
CA PHE A 145 -3.29 7.50 -7.60
C PHE A 145 -4.19 7.44 -8.83
N GLU A 146 -4.88 8.52 -9.20
CA GLU A 146 -5.71 8.57 -10.41
C GLU A 146 -4.85 8.55 -11.69
N GLU A 147 -3.73 9.26 -11.69
CA GLU A 147 -2.73 9.20 -12.77
C GLU A 147 -2.23 7.76 -12.97
N ARG A 148 -1.87 7.08 -11.89
CA ARG A 148 -1.40 5.68 -11.95
C ARG A 148 -2.49 4.72 -12.41
N TYR A 149 -3.72 4.87 -11.94
CA TYR A 149 -4.82 4.01 -12.38
C TYR A 149 -5.06 4.13 -13.90
N LYS A 150 -4.95 5.34 -14.47
CA LYS A 150 -5.06 5.56 -15.93
C LYS A 150 -3.94 4.86 -16.71
N THR A 151 -2.73 4.78 -16.15
CA THR A 151 -1.63 4.04 -16.80
C THR A 151 -1.83 2.52 -16.84
N GLY A 152 -2.79 1.97 -16.08
CA GLY A 152 -3.08 0.53 -16.06
C GLY A 152 -2.01 -0.33 -15.36
N LYS A 153 -0.99 0.28 -14.77
CA LYS A 153 0.04 -0.40 -13.98
C LYS A 153 -0.50 -0.79 -12.59
N ASN A 154 0.13 -1.79 -11.96
CA ASN A 154 -0.16 -2.22 -10.59
C ASN A 154 -1.63 -2.54 -10.31
N ARG A 155 -2.25 -3.33 -11.20
CA ARG A 155 -3.66 -3.75 -11.09
C ARG A 155 -3.98 -4.30 -9.71
N TRP A 156 -3.08 -5.11 -9.13
CA TRP A 156 -3.25 -5.67 -7.80
C TRP A 156 -3.46 -4.60 -6.72
N PHE A 157 -2.79 -3.44 -6.77
CA PHE A 157 -2.99 -2.41 -5.75
C PHE A 157 -4.38 -1.77 -5.81
N PHE A 158 -4.94 -1.64 -7.02
CA PHE A 158 -6.26 -1.03 -7.24
C PHE A 158 -7.43 -2.03 -7.20
N THR A 159 -7.17 -3.33 -7.26
CA THR A 159 -8.20 -4.34 -7.04
C THR A 159 -8.50 -4.50 -5.56
N LYS A 160 -9.79 -4.46 -5.23
CA LYS A 160 -10.27 -4.80 -3.89
C LYS A 160 -9.94 -6.26 -3.62
N LEU A 161 -9.43 -6.55 -2.44
CA LEU A 161 -9.29 -7.94 -1.99
C LEU A 161 -10.69 -8.54 -1.78
N PRO A 162 -10.98 -9.69 -2.38
CA PRO A 162 -12.26 -10.35 -2.17
C PRO A 162 -12.53 -10.83 -0.71
N CYS A 163 -11.56 -10.73 0.22
CA CYS A 163 -11.71 -11.29 1.58
C CYS A 163 -12.75 -10.49 2.41
N PRO A 164 -13.69 -11.17 3.09
CA PRO A 164 -14.52 -10.54 4.10
C PRO A 164 -13.66 -9.92 5.22
N PRO A 165 -14.02 -8.75 5.76
CA PRO A 165 -13.24 -8.06 6.78
C PRO A 165 -13.02 -8.89 8.06
N TYR A 166 -13.91 -9.85 8.34
CA TYR A 166 -13.82 -10.78 9.48
C TYR A 166 -12.55 -11.64 9.47
N ILE A 167 -12.03 -12.04 8.30
CA ILE A 167 -10.81 -12.84 8.21
C ILE A 167 -9.60 -12.08 8.76
N PHE A 168 -9.54 -10.75 8.57
CA PHE A 168 -8.44 -9.94 9.11
C PHE A 168 -8.52 -9.74 10.63
N ILE A 169 -9.73 -9.80 11.21
CA ILE A 169 -9.93 -9.77 12.66
C ILE A 169 -9.47 -11.09 13.27
N VAL A 170 -9.79 -12.22 12.62
CA VAL A 170 -9.36 -13.55 13.05
C VAL A 170 -7.85 -13.70 12.95
N THR A 171 -7.20 -13.25 11.87
CA THR A 171 -5.73 -13.32 11.79
C THR A 171 -5.05 -12.42 12.81
N ARG A 172 -5.62 -11.27 13.14
CA ARG A 172 -5.11 -10.40 14.19
C ARG A 172 -5.19 -11.05 15.57
N THR A 173 -6.34 -11.60 15.94
CA THR A 173 -6.50 -12.33 17.22
C THR A 173 -5.58 -13.54 17.28
N MET A 174 -5.46 -14.29 16.20
CA MET A 174 -4.54 -15.42 16.09
C MET A 174 -3.07 -15.01 16.29
N ILE A 175 -2.62 -13.87 15.74
CA ILE A 175 -1.28 -13.32 15.98
C ILE A 175 -1.10 -12.87 17.44
N GLU A 176 -2.11 -12.24 18.03
CA GLU A 176 -2.09 -11.73 19.42
C GLU A 176 -2.11 -12.89 20.46
N TYR A 177 -2.77 -14.01 20.18
CA TYR A 177 -2.92 -15.15 21.11
C TYR A 177 -1.78 -16.19 21.09
N HIS A 178 -0.74 -16.01 20.26
CA HIS A 178 0.43 -16.90 20.20
C HIS A 178 0.10 -18.42 20.12
N MET A 179 -1.02 -18.78 19.50
CA MET A 179 -1.41 -20.20 19.35
C MET A 179 -0.50 -20.88 18.33
N HIS A 180 0.04 -22.05 18.72
CA HIS A 180 1.03 -22.91 18.03
C HIS A 180 1.51 -22.36 16.68
N HIS A 181 2.74 -21.83 16.69
CA HIS A 181 3.50 -21.32 15.55
C HIS A 181 3.45 -22.19 14.28
N HIS A 182 3.13 -23.49 14.40
CA HIS A 182 2.94 -24.41 13.29
C HIS A 182 1.62 -24.14 12.56
N LEU A 183 0.46 -24.24 13.24
CA LEU A 183 -0.87 -24.08 12.63
C LEU A 183 -1.08 -22.67 12.04
N LEU A 184 -0.53 -21.64 12.69
CA LEU A 184 -0.59 -20.27 12.20
C LEU A 184 0.15 -20.10 10.86
N LYS A 185 1.31 -20.78 10.70
CA LYS A 185 2.07 -20.77 9.44
C LYS A 185 1.29 -21.47 8.33
N TYR A 186 0.61 -22.59 8.59
CA TYR A 186 -0.23 -23.25 7.58
C TYR A 186 -1.47 -22.44 7.25
N PHE A 187 -2.10 -21.78 8.22
CA PHE A 187 -3.29 -20.97 7.97
C PHE A 187 -2.95 -19.68 7.21
N ILE A 188 -1.84 -19.02 7.57
CA ILE A 188 -1.32 -17.87 6.83
C ILE A 188 -0.83 -18.34 5.46
N SER A 189 -0.07 -19.42 5.33
CA SER A 189 0.36 -19.96 4.03
C SER A 189 -0.85 -20.31 3.17
N ALA A 190 -1.85 -21.02 3.69
CA ALA A 190 -3.07 -21.36 2.96
C ALA A 190 -3.87 -20.11 2.55
N LEU A 191 -3.96 -19.09 3.42
CA LEU A 191 -4.55 -17.80 3.03
C LEU A 191 -3.71 -17.09 1.98
N TYR A 192 -2.39 -17.16 2.05
CA TYR A 192 -1.51 -16.60 1.03
C TYR A 192 -1.65 -17.38 -0.28
N ASP A 193 -1.62 -18.70 -0.28
CA ASP A 193 -1.72 -19.54 -1.47
C ASP A 193 -3.11 -19.40 -2.12
N TYR A 194 -4.19 -19.46 -1.34
CA TYR A 194 -5.56 -19.36 -1.85
C TYR A 194 -5.94 -17.96 -2.37
N TRP A 195 -5.24 -16.90 -1.94
CA TRP A 195 -5.56 -15.51 -2.33
C TRP A 195 -4.51 -14.83 -3.19
N PHE A 196 -3.29 -15.36 -3.23
CA PHE A 196 -2.15 -14.78 -3.95
C PHE A 196 -1.81 -15.56 -5.23
N ILE A 197 -2.26 -16.82 -5.38
CA ILE A 197 -2.12 -17.60 -6.63
C ILE A 197 -3.09 -17.11 -7.71
N ASP A 198 -4.31 -16.67 -7.36
CA ASP A 198 -5.28 -16.05 -8.29
C ASP A 198 -4.90 -14.63 -8.75
N ALA A 199 -3.77 -14.10 -8.28
CA ALA A 199 -3.21 -12.82 -8.73
C ALA A 199 -2.20 -12.96 -9.88
N GLN A 200 -2.04 -14.15 -10.47
CA GLN A 200 -1.36 -14.35 -11.74
C GLN A 200 -2.27 -13.91 -12.89
N PRO A 201 -1.96 -12.83 -13.63
CA PRO A 201 -2.67 -12.57 -14.87
C PRO A 201 -2.18 -13.57 -15.92
N THR A 202 -3.10 -14.37 -16.44
CA THR A 202 -3.14 -14.64 -17.89
C THR A 202 -3.20 -13.32 -18.65
#